data_AF-A0A7S2PR57-F1
#
_entry.id   AF-A0A7S2PR57-F1
#
_cell.length_a   1.000
_cell.length_b   1.000
_cell.length_c   1.000
_cell.angle_alpha   90.00
_cell.angle_beta   90.00
_cell.angle_gamma   90.00
#
_symmetry.space_group_name_H-M   'P 1'
#
loop_
_entity.id
_entity.type
_entity.pdbx_description
1 polymer ?
#
loop_
_entity_poly.entity_id
_entity_poly.type
_entity_poly.pdbx_seq_one_letter_code
_entity_poly.pdbx_strand_id
1 'polypeptide(L)'
;PRQRLGASVWWDGVRVVHAGLYRLCWCEPRWDCAGLEVERTGAGCCLQDEDFVQDEGCVEVQGPSWVAFAAVVGQTFDIAMLGSAISSSSRLLVKINGERGGPCGEERSEYELNASAVASSSDVAPSVFVARVFRRLTYSICWCAGGTHSGTYGWEDPLGRPCTTDLEFGAEIGVVYPSGPHTEDPPSLEAIVGVPFSLSLSGDGLHIGDRLRIVRSGLKCGDPDSGTDSAVTRHICGRGRSACVPSPI
;
A
#
# COMPACT_ATOMS: atom_id res chain seq x y z
N PRO A 1 -28.15 -47.92 12.02
CA PRO A 1 -27.37 -46.83 11.39
C PRO A 1 -28.10 -45.48 11.54
N ARG A 2 -27.75 -44.71 12.59
CA ARG A 2 -28.26 -43.35 12.76
C ARG A 2 -27.54 -42.46 11.75
N GLN A 3 -28.26 -42.00 10.72
CA GLN A 3 -27.81 -40.89 9.88
C GLN A 3 -27.51 -39.71 10.80
N ARG A 4 -26.24 -39.32 10.94
CA ARG A 4 -25.90 -38.02 11.48
C ARG A 4 -26.37 -37.02 10.43
N LEU A 5 -27.42 -36.26 10.77
CA LEU A 5 -27.76 -35.03 10.05
C LEU A 5 -26.49 -34.22 9.89
N GLY A 6 -26.14 -33.83 8.66
CA GLY A 6 -24.93 -33.07 8.38
C GLY A 6 -24.95 -31.78 9.19
N ALA A 7 -24.01 -31.63 10.11
CA ALA A 7 -23.80 -30.36 10.80
C ALA A 7 -23.16 -29.40 9.80
N SER A 8 -23.71 -28.19 9.66
CA SER A 8 -23.07 -27.10 8.93
C SER A 8 -22.30 -26.20 9.90
N VAL A 9 -21.10 -25.84 9.51
CA VAL A 9 -20.25 -24.85 10.18
C VAL A 9 -19.98 -23.74 9.19
N TRP A 10 -19.94 -22.49 9.68
CA TRP A 10 -19.74 -21.30 8.87
C TRP A 10 -18.59 -20.49 9.46
N TRP A 11 -17.72 -19.98 8.60
CA TRP A 11 -16.64 -19.07 8.98
C TRP A 11 -17.03 -17.67 8.55
N ASP A 12 -16.95 -16.71 9.47
CA ASP A 12 -17.20 -15.30 9.20
C ASP A 12 -15.88 -14.52 9.16
N GLY A 13 -15.85 -13.44 8.39
CA GLY A 13 -14.68 -12.55 8.27
C GLY A 13 -13.48 -13.14 7.52
N VAL A 14 -13.65 -14.22 6.74
CA VAL A 14 -12.58 -14.76 5.88
C VAL A 14 -12.18 -13.71 4.84
N ARG A 15 -10.90 -13.34 4.81
CA ARG A 15 -10.35 -12.33 3.90
C ARG A 15 -9.25 -12.93 3.04
N VAL A 16 -9.39 -12.80 1.73
CA VAL A 16 -8.34 -13.09 0.74
C VAL A 16 -7.86 -11.77 0.17
N VAL A 17 -6.55 -11.51 0.25
CA VAL A 17 -5.98 -10.20 -0.06
C VAL A 17 -5.58 -10.02 -1.52
N HIS A 18 -5.51 -11.10 -2.31
CA HIS A 18 -5.16 -11.07 -3.73
C HIS A 18 -6.24 -11.75 -4.58
N ALA A 19 -6.37 -11.32 -5.83
CA ALA A 19 -7.22 -11.99 -6.81
C ALA A 19 -6.54 -13.27 -7.32
N GLY A 20 -7.33 -14.29 -7.64
CA GLY A 20 -6.82 -15.56 -8.15
C GLY A 20 -7.71 -16.75 -7.86
N LEU A 21 -7.27 -17.93 -8.32
CA LEU A 21 -7.90 -19.20 -8.00
C LEU A 21 -7.22 -19.81 -6.77
N TYR A 22 -7.98 -20.00 -5.71
CA TYR A 22 -7.53 -20.57 -4.45
C TYR A 22 -8.07 -21.99 -4.31
N ARG A 23 -7.26 -22.87 -3.75
CA ARG A 23 -7.70 -24.20 -3.31
C ARG A 23 -8.15 -24.12 -1.85
N LEU A 24 -9.26 -24.76 -1.54
CA LEU A 24 -9.73 -24.95 -0.17
C LEU A 24 -9.14 -26.25 0.36
N CYS A 25 -8.24 -26.12 1.33
CA CYS A 25 -7.66 -27.27 2.01
C CYS A 25 -8.26 -27.40 3.40
N TRP A 26 -8.59 -28.62 3.79
CA TRP A 26 -9.18 -28.97 5.08
C TRP A 26 -8.24 -29.85 5.89
N CYS A 27 -8.30 -29.66 7.20
CA CYS A 27 -7.70 -30.55 8.18
C CYS A 27 -8.78 -30.95 9.19
N GLU A 28 -8.98 -32.26 9.35
CA GLU A 28 -9.84 -32.79 10.41
C GLU A 28 -9.01 -32.94 11.69
N PRO A 29 -9.33 -32.20 12.77
CA PRO A 29 -8.56 -32.28 14.00
C PRO A 29 -8.69 -33.69 14.58
N ARG A 30 -7.56 -34.41 14.67
CA ARG A 30 -7.52 -35.71 15.31
C ARG A 30 -7.36 -35.57 16.83
N TRP A 31 -7.99 -36.48 17.56
CA TRP A 31 -8.03 -36.51 19.02
C TRP A 31 -6.74 -37.07 19.64
N ASP A 32 -5.91 -37.77 18.86
CA ASP A 32 -4.67 -38.43 19.29
C ASP A 32 -3.45 -37.49 19.35
N CYS A 33 -3.50 -36.35 18.67
CA CYS A 33 -2.50 -35.29 18.76
C CYS A 33 -2.99 -34.04 19.50
N ALA A 34 -4.13 -34.17 20.19
CA ALA A 34 -4.58 -33.21 21.19
C ALA A 34 -3.76 -33.39 22.48
N GLY A 35 -2.66 -32.65 22.62
CA GLY A 35 -2.05 -32.44 23.94
C GLY A 35 -3.01 -31.72 24.89
N LEU A 36 -2.62 -31.57 26.16
CA LEU A 36 -3.38 -30.80 27.18
C LEU A 36 -3.72 -29.35 26.76
N GLU A 37 -3.14 -28.83 25.68
CA GLU A 37 -3.41 -27.49 25.14
C GLU A 37 -4.71 -27.37 24.33
N VAL A 38 -5.33 -28.47 23.90
CA VAL A 38 -6.56 -28.44 23.08
C VAL A 38 -7.78 -27.92 23.82
N GLU A 39 -7.83 -28.04 25.16
CA GLU A 39 -8.90 -27.43 25.95
C GLU A 39 -8.91 -25.88 25.90
N ARG A 40 -7.79 -25.24 25.50
CA ARG A 40 -7.70 -23.77 25.43
C ARG A 40 -7.89 -23.19 24.02
N THR A 41 -7.42 -23.87 22.98
CA THR A 41 -7.37 -23.31 21.63
C THR A 41 -8.33 -24.00 20.64
N GLY A 42 -8.80 -25.22 20.93
CA GLY A 42 -9.61 -26.00 19.99
C GLY A 42 -8.87 -26.38 18.69
N ALA A 43 -7.60 -25.99 18.55
CA ALA A 43 -6.75 -26.29 17.41
C ALA A 43 -5.99 -27.58 17.73
N GLY A 44 -6.52 -28.72 17.25
CA GLY A 44 -5.85 -30.01 17.31
C GLY A 44 -4.63 -30.07 16.38
N CYS A 45 -4.44 -31.19 15.69
CA CYS A 45 -3.32 -31.46 14.77
C CYS A 45 -3.40 -30.69 13.43
N CYS A 46 -3.89 -29.45 13.44
CA CYS A 46 -4.08 -28.60 12.26
C CYS A 46 -3.31 -27.30 12.45
N LEU A 47 -2.01 -27.41 12.75
CA LEU A 47 -1.15 -26.29 13.14
C LEU A 47 -0.10 -25.99 12.08
N GLN A 48 0.29 -26.99 11.30
CA GLN A 48 1.27 -26.86 10.24
C GLN A 48 0.56 -26.94 8.89
N ASP A 49 1.17 -26.33 7.87
CA ASP A 49 0.62 -26.34 6.51
C ASP A 49 0.45 -27.77 5.98
N GLU A 50 1.33 -28.69 6.39
CA GLU A 50 1.28 -30.10 5.99
C GLU A 50 0.07 -30.86 6.54
N ASP A 51 -0.64 -30.32 7.52
CA ASP A 51 -1.82 -30.96 8.12
C ASP A 51 -3.08 -30.79 7.22
N PHE A 52 -3.09 -29.79 6.34
CA PHE A 52 -4.23 -29.44 5.48
C PHE A 52 -4.20 -30.19 4.14
N VAL A 53 -4.25 -31.52 4.20
CA VAL A 53 -4.08 -32.39 3.02
C VAL A 53 -5.35 -32.68 2.23
N GLN A 54 -6.54 -32.35 2.76
CA GLN A 54 -7.81 -32.69 2.13
C GLN A 54 -8.30 -31.54 1.23
N ASP A 55 -8.43 -31.79 -0.08
CA ASP A 55 -8.96 -30.81 -1.04
C ASP A 55 -10.49 -30.79 -0.99
N GLU A 56 -11.07 -29.67 -0.55
CA GLU A 56 -12.51 -29.45 -0.44
C GLU A 56 -13.08 -28.59 -1.59
N GLY A 57 -12.22 -28.13 -2.51
CA GLY A 57 -12.66 -27.38 -3.69
C GLY A 57 -11.81 -26.16 -4.00
N CYS A 58 -12.39 -25.23 -4.76
CA CYS A 58 -11.70 -24.03 -5.20
C CYS A 58 -12.60 -22.78 -5.04
N VAL A 59 -11.97 -21.65 -4.78
CA VAL A 59 -12.61 -20.32 -4.74
C VAL A 59 -11.91 -19.44 -5.76
N GLU A 60 -12.68 -18.87 -6.69
CA GLU A 60 -12.19 -17.83 -7.58
C GLU A 60 -12.44 -16.46 -6.93
N VAL A 61 -11.36 -15.76 -6.60
CA VAL A 61 -11.39 -14.40 -6.06
C VAL A 61 -11.15 -13.44 -7.20
N GLN A 62 -12.17 -12.64 -7.50
CA GLN A 62 -12.11 -11.61 -8.53
C GLN A 62 -11.50 -10.31 -8.00
N GLY A 63 -10.83 -9.56 -8.87
CA GLY A 63 -10.23 -8.27 -8.52
C GLY A 63 -9.08 -7.88 -9.46
N PRO A 64 -8.37 -6.79 -9.14
CA PRO A 64 -7.20 -6.36 -9.89
C PRO A 64 -6.07 -7.39 -9.78
N SER A 65 -5.31 -7.50 -10.87
CA SER A 65 -4.04 -8.23 -10.92
C SER A 65 -2.98 -7.50 -10.10
N TRP A 66 -2.08 -8.26 -9.50
CA TRP A 66 -0.98 -7.70 -8.71
C TRP A 66 -0.01 -6.92 -9.60
N VAL A 67 0.43 -5.75 -9.15
CA VAL A 67 1.31 -4.84 -9.90
C VAL A 67 2.44 -4.27 -9.04
N ALA A 68 3.59 -3.98 -9.65
CA ALA A 68 4.71 -3.31 -9.00
C ALA A 68 5.11 -2.05 -9.77
N PHE A 69 5.35 -0.95 -9.05
CA PHE A 69 5.75 0.32 -9.65
C PHE A 69 7.07 0.83 -9.08
N ALA A 70 7.93 1.32 -9.96
CA ALA A 70 9.02 2.22 -9.59
C ALA A 70 8.50 3.66 -9.68
N ALA A 71 8.62 4.41 -8.59
CA ALA A 71 8.22 5.82 -8.53
C ALA A 71 9.40 6.73 -8.19
N VAL A 72 9.27 8.02 -8.49
CA VAL A 72 10.19 9.04 -7.99
C VAL A 72 9.44 9.85 -6.94
N VAL A 73 10.02 10.00 -5.75
CA VAL A 73 9.42 10.77 -4.66
C VAL A 73 9.10 12.19 -5.15
N GLY A 74 7.85 12.60 -4.92
CA GLY A 74 7.35 13.90 -5.34
C GLY A 74 6.97 13.98 -6.82
N GLN A 75 7.06 12.93 -7.62
CA GLN A 75 6.48 12.90 -8.97
C GLN A 75 5.18 12.10 -8.99
N THR A 76 4.26 12.48 -9.87
CA THR A 76 3.05 11.69 -10.14
C THR A 76 3.37 10.51 -11.04
N PHE A 77 2.67 9.40 -10.85
CA PHE A 77 2.73 8.23 -11.73
C PHE A 77 1.35 7.62 -11.89
N ASP A 78 1.14 6.95 -13.02
CA ASP A 78 -0.13 6.35 -13.38
C ASP A 78 -0.18 4.88 -12.94
N ILE A 79 -1.24 4.53 -12.21
CA ILE A 79 -1.56 3.16 -11.84
C ILE A 79 -2.70 2.71 -12.75
N ALA A 80 -2.36 1.92 -13.77
CA ALA A 80 -3.35 1.27 -14.62
C ALA A 80 -3.73 -0.08 -14.00
N MET A 81 -5.01 -0.24 -13.66
CA MET A 81 -5.51 -1.52 -13.14
C MET A 81 -5.90 -2.45 -14.28
N LEU A 82 -5.46 -3.71 -14.18
CA LEU A 82 -5.87 -4.82 -15.04
C LEU A 82 -6.53 -5.87 -14.15
N GLY A 83 -7.50 -6.63 -14.65
CA GLY A 83 -8.16 -7.69 -13.88
C GLY A 83 -9.67 -7.72 -14.07
N SER A 84 -10.34 -8.44 -13.17
CA SER A 84 -11.79 -8.59 -13.13
C SER A 84 -12.40 -7.75 -12.00
N ALA A 85 -13.72 -7.57 -12.04
CA ALA A 85 -14.47 -6.80 -11.02
C ALA A 85 -13.98 -5.35 -10.80
N ILE A 86 -13.24 -4.78 -11.76
CA ILE A 86 -12.87 -3.37 -11.76
C ILE A 86 -14.01 -2.56 -12.36
N SER A 87 -14.47 -1.56 -11.63
CA SER A 87 -15.57 -0.69 -12.01
C SER A 87 -15.17 0.79 -11.90
N SER A 88 -16.05 1.70 -12.32
CA SER A 88 -15.90 3.14 -12.08
C SER A 88 -16.08 3.51 -10.60
N SER A 89 -16.66 2.63 -9.77
CA SER A 89 -16.74 2.79 -8.32
C SER A 89 -15.50 2.29 -7.60
N SER A 90 -14.60 1.57 -8.26
CA SER A 90 -13.33 1.13 -7.67
C SER A 90 -12.48 2.32 -7.23
N ARG A 91 -11.82 2.16 -6.09
CA ARG A 91 -10.92 3.16 -5.52
C ARG A 91 -9.61 2.50 -5.12
N LEU A 92 -8.56 3.32 -5.12
CA LEU A 92 -7.26 2.95 -4.64
C LEU A 92 -6.84 3.82 -3.46
N LEU A 93 -6.07 3.19 -2.59
CA LEU A 93 -5.37 3.79 -1.48
C LEU A 93 -3.91 3.36 -1.57
N VAL A 94 -2.97 4.29 -1.38
CA VAL A 94 -1.53 3.95 -1.31
C VAL A 94 -1.09 4.13 0.14
N LYS A 95 -0.70 3.05 0.80
CA LYS A 95 -0.38 3.01 2.24
C LYS A 95 1.08 2.64 2.45
N ILE A 96 1.70 3.09 3.53
CA ILE A 96 3.09 2.69 3.85
C ILE A 96 3.09 1.20 4.22
N ASN A 97 4.05 0.45 3.70
CA ASN A 97 4.24 -0.96 4.02
C ASN A 97 5.37 -1.11 5.06
N GLY A 98 5.26 -2.12 5.93
CA GLY A 98 6.25 -2.46 6.96
C GLY A 98 5.97 -1.83 8.31
N GLU A 99 6.99 -1.76 9.18
CA GLU A 99 6.86 -1.43 10.62
C GLU A 99 6.22 -0.07 10.92
N ARG A 100 6.30 0.89 9.99
CA ARG A 100 5.74 2.25 10.15
C ARG A 100 4.31 2.38 9.61
N GLY A 101 3.80 1.34 8.96
CA GLY A 101 2.43 1.29 8.44
C GLY A 101 1.71 0.02 8.91
N GLY A 102 0.45 -0.10 8.51
CA GLY A 102 -0.34 -1.32 8.69
C GLY A 102 -0.71 -1.95 7.35
N PRO A 103 -1.20 -3.20 7.33
CA PRO A 103 -1.74 -3.81 6.12
C PRO A 103 -2.93 -3.02 5.55
N CYS A 104 -3.32 -3.40 4.33
CA CYS A 104 -4.55 -2.95 3.70
C CYS A 104 -5.78 -3.33 4.53
N GLY A 105 -6.72 -2.41 4.69
CA GLY A 105 -7.93 -2.59 5.49
C GLY A 105 -7.77 -2.24 6.97
N GLU A 106 -6.72 -1.49 7.32
CA GLU A 106 -6.55 -0.86 8.63
C GLU A 106 -6.46 0.67 8.47
N GLU A 107 -6.88 1.41 9.50
CA GLU A 107 -6.79 2.86 9.55
C GLU A 107 -5.36 3.37 9.34
N ARG A 108 -5.20 4.44 8.56
CA ARG A 108 -3.92 5.12 8.41
C ARG A 108 -3.64 6.06 9.58
N SER A 109 -2.38 6.10 9.96
CA SER A 109 -1.84 7.16 10.82
C SER A 109 -1.82 8.52 10.11
N GLU A 110 -1.72 9.61 10.88
CA GLU A 110 -1.50 10.96 10.32
C GLU A 110 -0.23 11.04 9.46
N TYR A 111 0.79 10.25 9.81
CA TYR A 111 2.02 10.14 9.06
C TYR A 111 1.78 9.56 7.65
N GLU A 112 0.95 8.52 7.53
CA GLU A 112 0.57 7.88 6.26
C GLU A 112 -0.34 8.76 5.40
N LEU A 113 -1.28 9.49 6.00
CA LEU A 113 -2.16 10.43 5.29
C LEU A 113 -1.38 11.51 4.52
N ASN A 114 -0.21 11.90 5.05
CA ASN A 114 0.67 12.88 4.42
C ASN A 114 1.76 12.24 3.52
N ALA A 115 1.84 10.91 3.44
CA ALA A 115 2.90 10.20 2.74
C ALA A 115 2.59 9.88 1.28
N SER A 116 1.31 9.88 0.90
CA SER A 116 0.86 9.61 -0.46
C SER A 116 -0.43 10.38 -0.78
N ALA A 117 -0.72 10.55 -2.07
CA ALA A 117 -1.98 11.04 -2.58
C ALA A 117 -2.39 10.22 -3.80
N VAL A 118 -3.68 9.91 -3.93
CA VAL A 118 -4.24 9.19 -5.07
C VAL A 118 -5.47 9.95 -5.56
N ALA A 119 -5.52 10.22 -6.86
CA ALA A 119 -6.68 10.79 -7.54
C ALA A 119 -7.15 9.84 -8.64
N SER A 120 -8.46 9.68 -8.77
CA SER A 120 -9.05 8.98 -9.93
C SER A 120 -8.92 9.88 -11.16
N SER A 121 -8.38 9.37 -12.28
CA SER A 121 -8.18 10.19 -13.48
C SER A 121 -9.39 10.23 -14.42
N SER A 122 -10.36 9.31 -14.29
CA SER A 122 -11.51 9.24 -15.21
C SER A 122 -12.66 8.33 -14.73
N ASP A 123 -13.89 8.66 -15.14
CA ASP A 123 -15.11 7.85 -14.96
C ASP A 123 -15.23 6.67 -15.96
N VAL A 124 -14.26 6.49 -16.85
CA VAL A 124 -14.30 5.51 -17.95
C VAL A 124 -13.10 4.56 -17.85
N ALA A 125 -13.37 3.26 -17.99
CA ALA A 125 -12.37 2.20 -17.96
C ALA A 125 -11.42 2.24 -19.18
N PRO A 126 -10.13 1.86 -19.03
CA PRO A 126 -9.50 1.30 -17.83
C PRO A 126 -9.29 2.38 -16.77
N SER A 127 -9.64 2.06 -15.51
CA SER A 127 -9.54 2.99 -14.38
C SER A 127 -8.05 3.25 -14.10
N VAL A 128 -7.53 4.34 -14.68
CA VAL A 128 -6.19 4.85 -14.40
C VAL A 128 -6.29 5.78 -13.19
N PHE A 129 -5.37 5.60 -12.24
CA PHE A 129 -5.26 6.44 -11.05
C PHE A 129 -3.94 7.18 -11.09
N VAL A 130 -3.97 8.46 -10.77
CA VAL A 130 -2.75 9.25 -10.62
C VAL A 130 -2.36 9.23 -9.16
N ALA A 131 -1.23 8.62 -8.86
CA ALA A 131 -0.68 8.55 -7.51
C ALA A 131 0.59 9.40 -7.39
N ARG A 132 0.87 9.85 -6.17
CA ARG A 132 2.11 10.54 -5.80
C ARG A 132 2.54 10.09 -4.42
N VAL A 133 3.83 9.84 -4.24
CA VAL A 133 4.42 9.47 -2.94
C VAL A 133 5.41 10.55 -2.51
N PHE A 134 5.44 10.88 -1.23
CA PHE A 134 6.23 12.00 -0.70
C PHE A 134 7.42 11.55 0.16
N ARG A 135 7.55 10.24 0.43
CA ARG A 135 8.63 9.69 1.24
C ARG A 135 9.25 8.49 0.55
N ARG A 136 10.53 8.23 0.87
CA ARG A 136 11.28 7.10 0.32
C ARG A 136 11.07 5.84 1.18
N LEU A 137 9.82 5.38 1.24
CA LEU A 137 9.38 4.16 1.92
C LEU A 137 8.78 3.19 0.92
N THR A 138 8.64 1.92 1.27
CA THR A 138 7.85 0.97 0.47
C THR A 138 6.37 1.22 0.74
N TYR A 139 5.54 1.18 -0.29
CA TYR A 139 4.10 1.36 -0.14
C TYR A 139 3.32 0.18 -0.71
N SER A 140 2.24 -0.22 -0.05
CA SER A 140 1.23 -1.13 -0.58
C SER A 140 0.16 -0.34 -1.31
N ILE A 141 -0.33 -0.89 -2.42
CA ILE A 141 -1.49 -0.38 -3.15
C ILE A 141 -2.69 -1.20 -2.68
N CYS A 142 -3.55 -0.54 -1.92
CA CYS A 142 -4.77 -1.12 -1.38
C CYS A 142 -5.96 -0.79 -2.28
N TRP A 143 -6.81 -1.76 -2.53
CA TRP A 143 -7.97 -1.65 -3.42
C TRP A 143 -9.27 -1.86 -2.68
N CYS A 144 -10.27 -1.10 -3.11
CA CYS A 144 -11.66 -1.28 -2.77
C CYS A 144 -12.47 -1.32 -4.07
N ALA A 145 -13.27 -2.38 -4.26
CA ALA A 145 -14.08 -2.58 -5.47
C ALA A 145 -15.08 -1.45 -5.70
N GLY A 146 -15.63 -0.93 -4.61
CA GLY A 146 -16.62 0.14 -4.53
C GLY A 146 -17.95 -0.19 -5.20
N GLY A 147 -19.04 0.28 -4.58
CA GLY A 147 -20.36 0.39 -5.21
C GLY A 147 -21.18 -0.90 -5.30
N THR A 148 -22.46 -0.74 -5.00
CA THR A 148 -23.59 -1.67 -5.07
C THR A 148 -23.37 -2.88 -5.96
N HIS A 149 -23.06 -4.04 -5.37
CA HIS A 149 -23.36 -5.30 -6.02
C HIS A 149 -24.88 -5.39 -6.18
N SER A 150 -25.41 -4.93 -7.31
CA SER A 150 -26.73 -5.34 -7.82
C SER A 150 -26.58 -6.78 -8.33
N GLY A 151 -26.26 -7.69 -7.41
CA GLY A 151 -26.11 -9.11 -7.70
C GLY A 151 -27.47 -9.77 -7.69
N THR A 152 -27.78 -10.49 -8.76
CA THR A 152 -28.97 -11.34 -8.96
C THR A 152 -29.14 -12.43 -7.88
N TYR A 153 -28.19 -12.55 -6.94
CA TYR A 153 -28.18 -13.51 -5.82
C TYR A 153 -28.89 -13.03 -4.54
N GLY A 154 -29.62 -11.91 -4.59
CA GLY A 154 -30.57 -11.53 -3.53
C GLY A 154 -29.96 -11.07 -2.19
N TRP A 155 -28.63 -11.04 -2.07
CA TRP A 155 -27.94 -10.32 -1.01
C TRP A 155 -27.67 -8.90 -1.51
N GLU A 156 -28.70 -8.07 -1.46
CA GLU A 156 -28.48 -6.62 -1.49
C GLU A 156 -27.57 -6.31 -0.30
N ASP A 157 -26.31 -5.93 -0.54
CA ASP A 157 -25.58 -5.17 0.48
C ASP A 157 -26.33 -3.84 0.59
N PRO A 158 -27.15 -3.63 1.64
CA PRO A 158 -28.07 -2.49 1.69
C PRO A 158 -27.31 -1.17 1.76
N LEU A 159 -25.99 -1.21 1.97
CA LEU A 159 -25.16 -0.05 2.17
C LEU A 159 -24.32 0.33 0.96
N GLY A 160 -24.25 -0.51 -0.08
CA GLY A 160 -23.43 -0.25 -1.27
C GLY A 160 -22.10 0.41 -0.90
N ARG A 161 -21.35 -0.23 0.03
CA ARG A 161 -20.38 0.48 0.87
C ARG A 161 -19.43 1.33 0.03
N PRO A 162 -19.51 2.67 0.14
CA PRO A 162 -18.66 3.55 -0.63
C PRO A 162 -17.26 3.45 -0.03
N CYS A 163 -16.22 3.33 -0.86
CA CYS A 163 -14.82 3.28 -0.42
C CYS A 163 -14.40 4.63 0.19
N THR A 164 -14.77 4.85 1.44
CA THR A 164 -14.69 6.13 2.16
C THR A 164 -13.82 6.03 3.40
N THR A 165 -13.66 4.83 3.95
CA THR A 165 -12.83 4.54 5.10
C THR A 165 -11.67 3.64 4.71
N ASP A 166 -10.52 3.78 5.36
CA ASP A 166 -9.34 2.96 5.06
C ASP A 166 -9.57 1.45 5.28
N LEU A 167 -10.51 1.10 6.18
CA LEU A 167 -10.92 -0.29 6.48
C LEU A 167 -11.52 -1.01 5.26
N GLU A 168 -12.09 -0.27 4.32
CA GLU A 168 -12.73 -0.82 3.12
C GLU A 168 -11.70 -1.18 2.02
N PHE A 169 -10.48 -0.67 2.12
CA PHE A 169 -9.39 -0.97 1.19
C PHE A 169 -8.64 -2.22 1.61
N GLY A 170 -9.34 -3.35 1.65
CA GLY A 170 -8.85 -4.58 2.26
C GLY A 170 -7.94 -5.46 1.40
N ALA A 171 -7.93 -5.25 0.08
CA ALA A 171 -7.14 -6.06 -0.84
C ALA A 171 -5.81 -5.37 -1.15
N GLU A 172 -4.70 -6.08 -1.04
CA GLU A 172 -3.40 -5.60 -1.52
C GLU A 172 -3.22 -6.01 -2.97
N ILE A 173 -3.15 -5.03 -3.87
CA ILE A 173 -3.05 -5.27 -5.31
C ILE A 173 -1.71 -4.87 -5.89
N GLY A 174 -0.76 -4.46 -5.06
CA GLY A 174 0.55 -4.10 -5.56
C GLY A 174 1.44 -3.38 -4.57
N VAL A 175 2.63 -3.03 -5.06
CA VAL A 175 3.68 -2.39 -4.29
C VAL A 175 4.32 -1.24 -5.08
N VAL A 176 4.73 -0.19 -4.37
CA VAL A 176 5.51 0.92 -4.94
C VAL A 176 6.88 0.96 -4.27
N TYR A 177 7.92 1.06 -5.10
CA TYR A 177 9.32 1.25 -4.70
C TYR A 177 9.79 2.64 -5.13
N PRO A 178 9.73 3.65 -4.25
CA PRO A 178 10.14 5.00 -4.59
C PRO A 178 11.67 5.16 -4.56
N SER A 179 12.16 5.92 -5.52
CA SER A 179 13.53 6.47 -5.58
C SER A 179 13.50 7.97 -5.28
N GLY A 180 14.63 8.54 -4.86
CA GLY A 180 14.74 9.94 -4.48
C GLY A 180 15.59 10.16 -3.23
N PRO A 181 15.56 11.38 -2.67
CA PRO A 181 16.27 11.71 -1.43
C PRO A 181 15.72 10.92 -0.24
N HIS A 182 16.60 10.56 0.70
CA HIS A 182 16.19 10.02 1.98
C HIS A 182 15.41 11.09 2.75
N THR A 183 14.19 10.75 3.15
CA THR A 183 13.27 11.63 3.89
C THR A 183 13.12 11.22 5.36
N GLU A 184 13.77 10.13 5.75
CA GLU A 184 13.78 9.59 7.10
C GLU A 184 14.91 10.31 7.85
N ASP A 185 14.56 10.95 8.96
CA ASP A 185 15.49 11.65 9.85
C ASP A 185 16.40 12.67 9.15
N PRO A 186 15.82 13.70 8.49
CA PRO A 186 16.65 14.75 7.93
C PRO A 186 17.48 15.39 9.05
N PRO A 187 18.79 15.63 8.83
CA PRO A 187 19.60 16.29 9.83
C PRO A 187 18.98 17.64 10.16
N SER A 188 18.86 17.96 11.46
CA SER A 188 18.46 19.29 11.88
C SER A 188 19.49 20.29 11.38
N LEU A 189 19.12 21.08 10.39
CA LEU A 189 19.98 22.10 9.82
C LEU A 189 19.68 23.44 10.49
N GLU A 190 20.66 23.98 11.18
CA GLU A 190 20.60 25.34 11.70
C GLU A 190 21.26 26.29 10.69
N ALA A 191 20.50 27.28 10.24
CA ALA A 191 20.97 28.31 9.32
C ALA A 191 20.68 29.70 9.89
N ILE A 192 21.61 30.63 9.72
CA ILE A 192 21.48 32.01 10.19
C ILE A 192 21.05 32.89 9.01
N VAL A 193 20.08 33.79 9.25
CA VAL A 193 19.58 34.73 8.22
C VAL A 193 20.75 35.53 7.63
N GLY A 194 20.86 35.49 6.29
CA GLY A 194 21.91 36.19 5.54
C GLY A 194 23.27 35.49 5.52
N VAL A 195 23.44 34.37 6.24
CA VAL A 195 24.68 33.58 6.25
C VAL A 195 24.54 32.38 5.31
N PRO A 196 25.42 32.22 4.31
CA PRO A 196 25.43 31.04 3.46
C PRO A 196 25.68 29.77 4.30
N PHE A 197 24.97 28.69 3.97
CA PHE A 197 25.15 27.38 4.59
C PHE A 197 25.20 26.30 3.50
N SER A 198 25.71 25.13 3.86
CA SER A 198 25.74 23.97 2.97
C SER A 198 24.68 22.95 3.39
N LEU A 199 23.98 22.40 2.40
CA LEU A 199 23.04 21.30 2.57
C LEU A 199 23.57 20.09 1.80
N SER A 200 23.52 18.91 2.42
CA SER A 200 23.78 17.64 1.75
C SER A 200 22.49 16.84 1.70
N LEU A 201 22.17 16.27 0.54
CA LEU A 201 21.11 15.28 0.37
C LEU A 201 21.75 13.95 0.02
N SER A 202 21.29 12.89 0.67
CA SER A 202 21.58 11.51 0.30
C SER A 202 20.32 10.86 -0.26
N GLY A 203 20.47 9.85 -1.08
CA GLY A 203 19.36 9.14 -1.71
C GLY A 203 19.82 8.35 -2.92
N ASP A 204 18.85 7.74 -3.59
CA ASP A 204 19.06 7.03 -4.85
C ASP A 204 18.31 7.77 -5.97
N GLY A 205 18.80 7.66 -7.20
CA GLY A 205 18.16 8.33 -8.34
C GLY A 205 18.27 9.86 -8.30
N LEU A 206 19.20 10.41 -7.50
CA LEU A 206 19.51 11.84 -7.50
C LEU A 206 20.31 12.21 -8.76
N HIS A 207 19.89 13.26 -9.45
CA HIS A 207 20.48 13.74 -10.70
C HIS A 207 20.96 15.19 -10.58
N ILE A 208 21.91 15.59 -11.43
CA ILE A 208 22.44 16.96 -11.48
C ILE A 208 21.40 18.00 -11.89
N GLY A 209 20.35 17.57 -12.59
CA GLY A 209 19.21 18.39 -12.95
C GLY A 209 18.29 18.71 -11.76
N ASP A 210 18.34 17.92 -10.68
CA ASP A 210 17.43 18.03 -9.55
C ASP A 210 17.53 19.40 -8.89
N ARG A 211 16.39 19.90 -8.41
CA ARG A 211 16.30 21.21 -7.77
C ARG A 211 15.77 21.03 -6.36
N LEU A 212 16.38 21.74 -5.43
CA LEU A 212 15.85 21.88 -4.08
C LEU A 212 15.18 23.24 -3.93
N ARG A 213 14.07 23.26 -3.23
CA ARG A 213 13.39 24.48 -2.80
C ARG A 213 13.24 24.44 -1.28
N ILE A 214 13.60 25.54 -0.62
CA ILE A 214 13.38 25.71 0.81
C ILE A 214 12.05 26.42 0.99
N VAL A 215 11.15 25.79 1.74
CA VAL A 215 9.79 26.26 1.97
C VAL A 215 9.63 26.59 3.46
N ARG A 216 8.82 27.60 3.80
CA ARG A 216 8.51 27.93 5.20
C ARG A 216 7.83 26.73 5.88
N SER A 217 8.13 26.48 7.15
CA SER A 217 7.62 25.33 7.90
C SER A 217 6.09 25.24 7.99
N GLY A 218 5.39 26.38 7.89
CA GLY A 218 3.92 26.42 7.89
C GLY A 218 3.26 26.15 6.53
N LEU A 219 4.04 25.94 5.47
CA LEU A 219 3.54 25.65 4.12
C LEU A 219 3.88 24.21 3.74
N LYS A 220 3.00 23.51 3.02
CA LYS A 220 3.33 22.18 2.51
C LYS A 220 4.10 22.28 1.20
N CYS A 221 5.07 21.38 1.02
CA CYS A 221 5.78 21.27 -0.25
C CYS A 221 4.80 20.95 -1.38
N GLY A 222 4.78 21.79 -2.42
CA GLY A 222 3.89 21.61 -3.57
C GLY A 222 2.57 22.38 -3.49
N ASP A 223 2.27 23.05 -2.38
CA ASP A 223 1.13 23.96 -2.31
C ASP A 223 1.35 25.19 -3.22
N PRO A 224 0.27 25.80 -3.75
CA PRO A 224 0.32 27.13 -4.32
C PRO A 224 1.04 28.10 -3.36
N ASP A 225 1.85 29.02 -3.89
CA ASP A 225 2.60 30.02 -3.12
C ASP A 225 3.76 29.51 -2.24
N SER A 226 4.08 28.22 -2.25
CA SER A 226 5.32 27.68 -1.66
C SER A 226 6.61 28.12 -2.38
N GLY A 227 6.51 29.03 -3.36
CA GLY A 227 7.50 29.27 -4.42
C GLY A 227 8.38 30.51 -4.32
N THR A 228 8.71 31.05 -3.15
CA THR A 228 9.74 32.11 -3.08
C THR A 228 11.12 31.47 -3.25
N ASP A 229 11.71 31.66 -4.44
CA ASP A 229 12.94 31.01 -4.87
C ASP A 229 14.13 31.27 -3.94
N SER A 230 14.84 30.18 -3.60
CA SER A 230 16.19 30.22 -3.02
C SER A 230 17.17 29.83 -4.13
N ALA A 231 18.06 30.74 -4.53
CA ALA A 231 19.12 30.43 -5.47
C ALA A 231 20.17 29.54 -4.78
N VAL A 232 20.23 28.26 -5.16
CA VAL A 232 21.16 27.28 -4.56
C VAL A 232 22.18 26.81 -5.61
N THR A 233 23.46 27.06 -5.33
CA THR A 233 24.62 26.56 -6.09
C THR A 233 24.88 25.07 -5.78
N ARG A 234 25.26 24.26 -6.78
CA ARG A 234 25.20 22.79 -6.71
C ARG A 234 26.58 22.11 -6.72
N HIS A 235 26.70 21.05 -5.93
CA HIS A 235 27.84 20.12 -5.94
C HIS A 235 27.34 18.68 -5.72
N ILE A 236 27.72 17.72 -6.57
CA ILE A 236 27.46 16.29 -6.34
C ILE A 236 28.75 15.61 -5.89
N CYS A 237 28.67 14.90 -4.76
CA CYS A 237 29.66 13.94 -4.33
C CYS A 237 29.14 12.52 -4.63
N GLY A 238 29.79 11.79 -5.54
CA GLY A 238 29.48 10.37 -5.76
C GLY A 238 29.85 9.52 -4.54
N ARG A 239 29.15 8.40 -4.32
CA ARG A 239 29.49 7.42 -3.25
C ARG A 239 30.99 7.11 -3.29
N GLY A 240 31.68 7.35 -2.18
CA GLY A 240 33.11 7.06 -2.02
C GLY A 240 34.10 8.08 -2.61
N ARG A 241 33.64 9.25 -3.07
CA ARG A 241 34.53 10.35 -3.50
C ARG A 241 34.75 11.37 -2.39
N SER A 242 36.01 11.72 -2.17
CA SER A 242 36.45 12.72 -1.18
C SER A 242 36.26 14.18 -1.63
N ALA A 243 35.87 14.42 -2.88
CA ALA A 243 35.63 15.76 -3.43
C ALA A 243 34.41 15.77 -4.37
N CYS A 244 33.52 16.75 -4.18
CA CYS A 244 32.41 17.00 -5.09
C CYS A 244 32.92 17.75 -6.33
N VAL A 245 32.40 17.40 -7.51
CA VAL A 245 32.74 18.13 -8.74
C VAL A 245 31.76 19.31 -8.89
N PRO A 246 32.22 20.56 -9.05
CA PRO A 246 31.36 21.69 -9.37
C PRO A 246 30.66 21.45 -10.71
N SER A 247 29.34 21.69 -10.77
CA SER A 247 28.67 21.79 -12.07
C SER A 247 29.06 23.12 -12.70
N PRO A 248 29.49 23.16 -13.98
CA PRO A 248 29.52 24.42 -14.71
C PRO A 248 28.08 24.99 -14.77
N ILE A 249 27.98 26.29 -14.55
CA ILE A 249 26.73 27.08 -14.62
C ILE A 249 26.32 27.23 -16.08
#